data_AF-A0A7C5FE30-F1
#
_entry.id   AF-A0A7C5FE30-F1
#
_cell.length_a   1.000
_cell.length_b   1.000
_cell.length_c   1.000
_cell.angle_alpha   90.00
_cell.angle_beta   90.00
_cell.angle_gamma   90.00
#
_symmetry.space_group_name_H-M   'P 1'
#
loop_
_entity.id
_entity.type
_entity.pdbx_description
1 polymer ?
#
loop_
_entity_poly.entity_id
_entity_poly.type
_entity_poly.pdbx_seq_one_letter_code
_entity_poly.pdbx_strand_id
1 'polypeptide(L)'
;MKTILLLTHHLKDLAGSEINILELSKEFRNLGFRVEVGTFSYGYPIKKHFLDESIEVKNILHEKVNTSRYDLLWVQHAPLLAFILFEAEIEFGHIIFSSLSPYEPLEAPPLHLKEFISLFLANSNETKEKMVAEGLESSDVQLFPNSVPHNFFLSPKTLYAKELQRVAIVSNHLPKELYELKKLLQSRDKRVDIYGLGNRVELISPEILREYDAIITIGKTVQYA
;
A
#
# COMPACT_ATOMS: atom_id res chain seq x y z
N MET A 1 3.78 -14.68 22.05
CA MET A 1 4.02 -13.65 21.01
C MET A 1 2.76 -13.58 20.17
N LYS A 2 2.21 -12.38 19.94
CA LYS A 2 1.00 -12.23 19.11
C LYS A 2 1.33 -12.43 17.63
N THR A 3 0.36 -12.93 16.88
CA THR A 3 0.47 -13.38 15.49
C THR A 3 -0.46 -12.59 14.59
N ILE A 4 0.05 -12.11 13.46
CA ILE A 4 -0.68 -11.28 12.51
C ILE A 4 -0.56 -11.88 11.11
N LEU A 5 -1.69 -12.03 10.43
CA LEU A 5 -1.75 -12.36 9.01
C LEU A 5 -2.09 -11.10 8.21
N LEU A 6 -1.22 -10.71 7.28
CA LEU A 6 -1.41 -9.57 6.39
C LEU A 6 -1.74 -10.07 4.98
N LEU A 7 -2.86 -9.63 4.42
CA LEU A 7 -3.40 -10.14 3.18
C LEU A 7 -3.63 -9.04 2.14
N THR A 8 -3.08 -9.23 0.94
CA THR A 8 -3.39 -8.41 -0.24
C THR A 8 -3.47 -9.25 -1.51
N HIS A 9 -4.33 -8.86 -2.45
CA HIS A 9 -4.72 -9.71 -3.58
C HIS A 9 -3.53 -10.16 -4.41
N HIS A 10 -2.61 -9.23 -4.70
CA HIS A 10 -1.39 -9.50 -5.44
C HIS A 10 -0.23 -8.74 -4.83
N LEU A 11 0.94 -9.37 -4.86
CA LEU A 11 2.23 -8.80 -4.54
C LEU A 11 3.15 -8.97 -5.76
N LYS A 12 2.97 -8.15 -6.78
CA LYS A 12 3.75 -8.15 -8.02
C LYS A 12 4.37 -6.81 -8.34
N ASP A 13 3.73 -5.68 -8.08
CA ASP A 13 4.15 -4.35 -8.51
C ASP A 13 4.57 -3.46 -7.33
N LEU A 14 5.15 -2.29 -7.62
CA LEU A 14 5.36 -1.26 -6.59
C LEU A 14 4.12 -0.36 -6.51
N ALA A 15 2.99 -0.95 -6.10
CA ALA A 15 1.70 -0.29 -5.98
C ALA A 15 1.34 0.05 -4.51
N GLY A 16 0.32 0.89 -4.32
CA GLY A 16 -0.03 1.42 -3.00
C GLY A 16 -0.37 0.36 -1.96
N SER A 17 -1.20 -0.63 -2.33
CA SER A 17 -1.59 -1.77 -1.48
C SER A 17 -0.40 -2.66 -1.11
N GLU A 18 0.47 -2.93 -2.08
CA GLU A 18 1.63 -3.79 -1.94
C GLU A 18 2.72 -3.17 -1.06
N ILE A 19 3.02 -1.90 -1.29
CA ILE A 19 3.93 -1.12 -0.45
C ILE A 19 3.35 -1.00 0.96
N ASN A 20 2.03 -0.81 1.10
CA ASN A 20 1.39 -0.76 2.42
C ASN A 20 1.54 -2.08 3.19
N ILE A 21 1.37 -3.24 2.55
CA ILE A 21 1.63 -4.54 3.22
C ILE A 21 3.10 -4.68 3.61
N LEU A 22 4.04 -4.30 2.75
CA LEU A 22 5.47 -4.35 3.07
C LEU A 22 5.79 -3.49 4.31
N GLU A 23 5.29 -2.26 4.35
CA GLU A 23 5.50 -1.36 5.48
C GLU A 23 4.84 -1.86 6.77
N LEU A 24 3.57 -2.28 6.70
CA LEU A 24 2.88 -2.87 7.85
C LEU A 24 3.63 -4.10 8.38
N SER A 25 4.17 -4.93 7.49
CA SER A 25 4.95 -6.10 7.87
C SER A 25 6.18 -5.71 8.69
N LYS A 26 6.90 -4.68 8.25
CA LYS A 26 8.08 -4.16 8.95
C LYS A 26 7.71 -3.56 10.30
N GLU A 27 6.69 -2.72 10.34
CA GLU A 27 6.27 -2.06 11.58
C GLU A 27 5.75 -3.05 12.62
N PHE A 28 4.91 -4.01 12.24
CA PHE A 28 4.45 -5.04 13.18
C PHE A 28 5.60 -5.93 13.69
N ARG A 29 6.59 -6.27 12.85
CA ARG A 29 7.79 -6.97 13.32
C ARG A 29 8.60 -6.14 14.31
N ASN A 30 8.77 -4.84 14.04
CA ASN A 30 9.46 -3.92 14.96
C ASN A 30 8.74 -3.81 16.32
N LEU A 31 7.41 -3.93 16.33
CA LEU A 31 6.60 -3.97 17.53
C LEU A 31 6.60 -5.35 18.24
N GLY A 32 7.37 -6.33 17.73
CA GLY A 32 7.53 -7.65 18.37
C GLY A 32 6.42 -8.67 18.03
N PHE A 33 5.64 -8.42 16.98
CA PHE A 33 4.66 -9.39 16.49
C PHE A 33 5.31 -10.40 15.54
N ARG A 34 4.77 -11.61 15.51
CA ARG A 34 5.03 -12.58 14.42
C ARG A 34 4.11 -12.25 13.27
N VAL A 35 4.69 -11.86 12.14
CA VAL A 35 3.97 -11.48 10.93
C VAL A 35 4.11 -12.57 9.88
N GLU A 36 2.99 -12.94 9.26
CA GLU A 36 2.94 -13.74 8.05
C GLU A 36 2.18 -12.97 6.97
N VAL A 37 2.61 -13.10 5.72
CA VAL A 37 2.01 -12.39 4.59
C VAL A 37 1.45 -13.40 3.60
N GLY A 38 0.21 -13.19 3.17
CA GLY A 38 -0.47 -14.04 2.20
C GLY A 38 -1.00 -13.24 1.00
N THR A 39 -0.96 -13.85 -0.17
CA THR A 39 -1.47 -13.26 -1.41
C THR A 39 -1.92 -14.35 -2.40
N PHE A 40 -2.69 -14.02 -3.43
CA PHE A 40 -2.97 -14.95 -4.53
C PHE A 40 -1.88 -14.98 -5.59
N SER A 41 -0.99 -13.98 -5.59
CA SER A 41 0.06 -13.92 -6.60
C SER A 41 1.27 -13.16 -6.10
N TYR A 42 2.45 -13.78 -6.18
CA TYR A 42 3.69 -13.21 -5.66
C TYR A 42 4.78 -13.17 -6.73
N GLY A 43 5.32 -11.99 -7.02
CA GLY A 43 6.26 -11.76 -8.11
C GLY A 43 7.08 -10.47 -7.98
N TYR A 44 7.95 -10.26 -8.97
CA TYR A 44 8.80 -9.07 -9.05
C TYR A 44 8.06 -7.90 -9.73
N PRO A 45 8.40 -6.64 -9.38
CA PRO A 45 9.52 -6.23 -8.52
C PRO A 45 9.36 -6.37 -7.00
N ILE A 46 8.15 -6.29 -6.43
CA ILE A 46 7.98 -6.15 -4.97
C ILE A 46 8.58 -7.32 -4.18
N LYS A 47 8.58 -8.52 -4.75
CA LYS A 47 9.19 -9.72 -4.17
C LYS A 47 10.60 -9.48 -3.66
N LYS A 48 11.41 -8.71 -4.38
CA LYS A 48 12.76 -8.37 -3.95
C LYS A 48 12.76 -7.73 -2.55
N HIS A 49 11.87 -6.78 -2.31
CA HIS A 49 11.83 -6.03 -1.06
C HIS A 49 11.39 -6.89 0.14
N PHE A 50 10.45 -7.82 -0.07
CA PHE A 50 10.10 -8.79 0.98
C PHE A 50 11.26 -9.74 1.30
N LEU A 51 12.02 -10.19 0.28
CA LEU A 51 13.20 -11.04 0.47
C LEU A 51 14.33 -10.29 1.22
N ASP A 52 14.62 -9.05 0.84
CA ASP A 52 15.65 -8.23 1.47
C ASP A 52 15.36 -8.00 2.97
N GLU A 53 14.08 -7.93 3.35
CA GLU A 53 13.62 -7.81 4.75
C GLU A 53 13.46 -9.16 5.46
N SER A 54 13.74 -10.28 4.78
CA SER A 54 13.50 -11.64 5.28
C SER A 54 12.05 -11.84 5.77
N ILE A 55 11.08 -11.31 5.03
CA ILE A 55 9.64 -11.50 5.28
C ILE A 55 9.14 -12.59 4.35
N GLU A 56 8.64 -13.68 4.92
CA GLU A 56 8.03 -14.77 4.17
C GLU A 56 6.66 -14.34 3.63
N VAL A 57 6.43 -14.58 2.34
CA VAL A 57 5.17 -14.34 1.65
C VAL A 57 4.72 -15.65 1.02
N LYS A 58 3.46 -16.03 1.27
CA LYS A 58 2.87 -17.25 0.73
C LYS A 58 1.83 -16.97 -0.32
N ASN A 59 1.85 -17.76 -1.39
CA ASN A 59 0.72 -17.84 -2.28
C ASN A 59 -0.35 -18.74 -1.68
N ILE A 60 -1.39 -18.15 -1.09
CA ILE A 60 -2.38 -18.90 -0.30
C ILE A 60 -3.30 -19.80 -1.15
N LEU A 61 -3.24 -19.71 -2.48
CA LEU A 61 -3.92 -20.66 -3.37
C LEU A 61 -3.20 -22.01 -3.44
N HIS A 62 -1.91 -22.04 -3.08
CA HIS A 62 -1.04 -23.20 -3.27
C HIS A 62 -0.31 -23.62 -1.98
N GLU A 63 -0.22 -22.72 -1.02
CA GLU A 63 0.55 -22.88 0.20
C GLU A 63 -0.34 -22.62 1.42
N LYS A 64 -0.18 -23.44 2.47
CA LYS A 64 -0.84 -23.21 3.75
C LYS A 64 -0.05 -22.20 4.58
N VAL A 65 -0.76 -21.32 5.26
CA VAL A 65 -0.14 -20.45 6.27
C VAL A 65 0.38 -21.26 7.46
N ASN A 66 1.29 -20.71 8.28
CA ASN A 66 2.05 -21.51 9.25
C ASN A 66 1.26 -21.91 10.51
N THR A 67 0.13 -21.24 10.79
CA THR A 67 -0.68 -21.50 11.98
C THR A 67 -2.17 -21.54 11.61
N SER A 68 -2.94 -22.28 12.40
CA SER A 68 -4.41 -22.34 12.29
C SER A 68 -5.12 -21.24 13.08
N ARG A 69 -4.37 -20.32 13.68
CA ARG A 69 -4.94 -19.19 14.45
C ARG A 69 -4.03 -17.98 14.41
N TYR A 70 -4.64 -16.81 14.24
CA TYR A 70 -3.99 -15.51 14.33
C TYR A 70 -4.74 -14.58 15.29
N ASP A 71 -4.00 -13.72 15.99
CA ASP A 71 -4.60 -12.69 16.84
C ASP A 71 -5.26 -11.58 16.00
N LEU A 72 -4.70 -11.30 14.82
CA LEU A 72 -5.21 -10.29 13.89
C LEU A 72 -5.07 -10.76 12.43
N LEU A 73 -6.14 -10.59 11.67
CA LEU A 73 -6.14 -10.55 10.21
C LEU A 73 -6.26 -9.10 9.75
N TRP A 74 -5.32 -8.65 8.91
CA TRP A 74 -5.44 -7.40 8.18
C TRP A 74 -5.57 -7.73 6.69
N VAL A 75 -6.66 -7.34 6.06
CA VAL A 75 -6.93 -7.63 4.65
C VAL A 75 -7.36 -6.37 3.89
N GLN A 76 -6.85 -6.22 2.67
CA GLN A 76 -7.18 -5.06 1.83
C GLN A 76 -8.27 -5.36 0.79
N HIS A 77 -8.44 -6.63 0.38
CA HIS A 77 -9.29 -6.99 -0.76
C HIS A 77 -10.32 -8.06 -0.39
N ALA A 78 -11.58 -7.84 -0.77
CA ALA A 78 -12.72 -8.67 -0.38
C ALA A 78 -12.62 -10.15 -0.85
N PRO A 79 -12.19 -10.47 -2.08
CA PRO A 79 -12.09 -11.88 -2.51
C PRO A 79 -11.11 -12.69 -1.67
N LEU A 80 -10.04 -12.04 -1.19
CA LEU A 80 -9.03 -12.68 -0.37
C LEU A 80 -9.55 -12.97 1.04
N LEU A 81 -10.37 -12.07 1.59
CA LEU A 81 -11.07 -12.28 2.86
C LEU A 81 -12.07 -13.45 2.74
N ALA A 82 -12.88 -13.48 1.67
CA ALA A 82 -13.82 -14.57 1.46
C ALA A 82 -13.10 -15.93 1.37
N PHE A 83 -12.01 -16.00 0.60
CA PHE A 83 -11.21 -17.21 0.50
C PHE A 83 -10.66 -17.67 1.86
N ILE A 84 -10.04 -16.77 2.63
CA ILE A 84 -9.43 -17.16 3.91
C ILE A 84 -10.46 -17.55 4.98
N LEU A 85 -11.69 -17.02 4.92
CA LEU A 85 -12.74 -17.37 5.88
C LEU A 85 -13.42 -18.71 5.58
N PHE A 86 -13.58 -19.07 4.30
CA PHE A 86 -14.36 -20.24 3.91
C PHE A 86 -13.52 -21.43 3.46
N GLU A 87 -12.36 -21.19 2.86
CA GLU A 87 -11.50 -22.25 2.32
C GLU A 87 -10.32 -22.58 3.23
N ALA A 88 -9.96 -21.67 4.13
CA ALA A 88 -8.87 -21.89 5.06
C ALA A 88 -9.41 -22.18 6.47
N GLU A 89 -9.00 -23.31 7.04
CA GLU A 89 -9.32 -23.72 8.42
C GLU A 89 -8.51 -22.89 9.43
N ILE A 90 -8.77 -21.58 9.49
CA ILE A 90 -8.00 -20.61 10.30
C ILE A 90 -8.95 -19.78 11.17
N GLU A 91 -8.61 -19.65 12.44
CA GLU A 91 -9.30 -18.78 13.40
C GLU A 91 -8.64 -17.40 13.49
N PHE A 92 -9.45 -16.35 13.63
CA PHE A 92 -8.99 -14.97 13.79
C PHE A 92 -9.57 -14.33 15.05
N GLY A 93 -8.71 -13.72 15.87
CA GLY A 93 -9.16 -12.95 17.04
C GLY A 93 -9.86 -11.64 16.65
N HIS A 94 -9.28 -10.93 15.68
CA HIS A 94 -9.85 -9.73 15.09
C HIS A 94 -9.60 -9.71 13.59
N ILE A 95 -10.52 -9.08 12.85
CA ILE A 95 -10.41 -8.90 11.40
C ILE A 95 -10.54 -7.40 11.09
N ILE A 96 -9.53 -6.85 10.43
CA ILE A 96 -9.53 -5.49 9.89
C ILE A 96 -9.63 -5.59 8.38
N PHE A 97 -10.64 -4.92 7.82
CA PHE A 97 -10.75 -4.68 6.39
C PHE A 97 -10.31 -3.25 6.09
N SER A 98 -9.24 -3.08 5.31
CA SER A 98 -8.62 -1.78 5.05
C SER A 98 -8.67 -1.42 3.56
N SER A 99 -9.57 -0.51 3.20
CA SER A 99 -9.65 0.07 1.86
C SER A 99 -8.72 1.28 1.72
N LEU A 100 -7.95 1.29 0.63
CA LEU A 100 -6.95 2.28 0.25
C LEU A 100 -7.40 3.14 -0.95
N SER A 101 -8.56 2.88 -1.53
CA SER A 101 -9.08 3.60 -2.68
C SER A 101 -10.61 3.48 -2.79
N PRO A 102 -11.33 4.57 -3.09
CA PRO A 102 -12.76 4.51 -3.44
C PRO A 102 -12.99 3.96 -4.86
N TYR A 103 -11.92 3.72 -5.62
CA TYR A 103 -11.97 3.40 -7.04
C TYR A 103 -11.58 1.97 -7.39
N GLU A 104 -11.01 1.21 -6.45
CA GLU A 104 -10.59 -0.18 -6.70
C GLU A 104 -11.74 -1.14 -6.35
N PRO A 105 -12.37 -1.80 -7.34
CA PRO A 105 -13.52 -2.66 -7.08
C PRO A 105 -13.23 -3.83 -6.12
N LEU A 106 -11.98 -4.31 -6.09
CA LEU A 106 -11.58 -5.38 -5.18
C LEU A 106 -11.56 -4.93 -3.70
N GLU A 107 -11.53 -3.63 -3.44
CA GLU A 107 -11.55 -3.03 -2.10
C GLU A 107 -12.96 -2.63 -1.64
N ALA A 108 -14.00 -2.90 -2.45
CA ALA A 108 -15.39 -2.66 -2.04
C ALA A 108 -15.72 -3.42 -0.74
N PRO A 109 -16.46 -2.81 0.20
CA PRO A 109 -16.72 -3.40 1.50
C PRO A 109 -17.55 -4.69 1.36
N PRO A 110 -17.09 -5.83 1.89
CA PRO A 110 -17.82 -7.08 1.80
C PRO A 110 -18.97 -7.12 2.82
N LEU A 111 -20.09 -6.46 2.51
CA LEU A 111 -21.24 -6.33 3.42
C LEU A 111 -21.76 -7.67 3.94
N HIS A 112 -21.71 -8.71 3.12
CA HIS A 112 -22.13 -10.07 3.48
C HIS A 112 -21.20 -10.74 4.51
N LEU A 113 -20.00 -10.18 4.75
CA LEU A 113 -19.03 -10.64 5.75
C LEU A 113 -18.91 -9.66 6.92
N LYS A 114 -19.75 -8.62 6.98
CA LYS A 114 -19.66 -7.54 7.98
C LYS A 114 -19.59 -8.07 9.41
N GLU A 115 -20.35 -9.12 9.73
CA GLU A 115 -20.42 -9.71 11.07
C GLU A 115 -19.08 -10.33 11.53
N PHE A 116 -18.20 -10.71 10.60
CA PHE A 116 -16.86 -11.23 10.91
C PHE A 116 -15.83 -10.11 11.09
N ILE A 117 -16.11 -8.90 10.57
CA ILE A 117 -15.15 -7.81 10.50
C ILE A 117 -15.25 -6.97 11.76
N SER A 118 -14.14 -6.88 12.50
CA SER A 118 -14.05 -6.08 13.72
C SER A 118 -13.98 -4.59 13.45
N LEU A 119 -13.37 -4.19 12.33
CA LEU A 119 -13.19 -2.78 11.97
C LEU A 119 -12.99 -2.60 10.45
N PHE A 120 -13.67 -1.60 9.88
CA PHE A 120 -13.38 -1.11 8.54
C PHE A 120 -12.50 0.14 8.61
N LEU A 121 -11.45 0.18 7.80
CA LEU A 121 -10.54 1.30 7.69
C LEU A 121 -10.62 1.91 6.29
N ALA A 122 -10.65 3.24 6.26
CA ALA A 122 -10.60 4.04 5.04
C ALA A 122 -9.39 4.97 5.08
N ASN A 123 -8.58 4.97 4.02
CA ASN A 123 -7.39 5.82 3.94
C ASN A 123 -7.68 7.32 3.73
N SER A 124 -8.92 7.69 3.43
CA SER A 124 -9.34 9.07 3.21
C SER A 124 -10.83 9.24 3.52
N ASN A 125 -11.28 10.49 3.64
CA ASN A 125 -12.71 10.80 3.73
C ASN A 125 -13.46 10.33 2.49
N GLU A 126 -12.86 10.46 1.30
CA GLU A 126 -13.46 10.03 0.04
C GLU A 126 -13.71 8.51 0.03
N THR A 127 -12.74 7.71 0.48
CA THR A 127 -12.89 6.26 0.65
C THR A 127 -13.97 5.94 1.68
N LYS A 128 -14.01 6.67 2.81
CA LYS A 128 -15.05 6.48 3.83
C LYS A 128 -16.44 6.78 3.28
N GLU A 129 -16.62 7.90 2.59
CA GLU A 129 -17.89 8.31 1.98
C GLU A 129 -18.36 7.27 0.95
N LYS A 130 -17.43 6.73 0.14
CA LYS A 130 -17.71 5.66 -0.80
C LYS A 130 -18.18 4.38 -0.10
N MET A 131 -17.49 3.94 0.94
CA MET A 131 -17.86 2.76 1.72
C MET A 131 -19.24 2.91 2.39
N VAL A 132 -19.57 4.12 2.86
CA VAL A 132 -20.90 4.44 3.42
C VAL A 132 -21.97 4.43 2.34
N ALA A 133 -21.71 5.03 1.18
CA ALA A 133 -22.61 5.00 0.04
C ALA A 133 -22.84 3.57 -0.50
N GLU A 134 -21.90 2.66 -0.25
CA GLU A 134 -22.00 1.24 -0.61
C GLU A 134 -22.76 0.41 0.43
N GLY A 135 -23.11 0.97 1.60
CA GLY A 135 -24.02 0.36 2.57
C GLY A 135 -23.43 0.10 3.96
N LEU A 136 -22.22 0.58 4.27
CA LEU A 136 -21.73 0.59 5.64
C LEU A 136 -22.28 1.77 6.44
N GLU A 137 -22.42 1.58 7.75
CA GLU A 137 -22.69 2.69 8.65
C GLU A 137 -21.42 3.51 8.87
N SER A 138 -21.54 4.83 8.93
CA SER A 138 -20.38 5.72 9.14
C SER A 138 -19.64 5.46 10.47
N SER A 139 -20.33 4.91 11.47
CA SER A 139 -19.75 4.49 12.76
C SER A 139 -18.82 3.28 12.64
N ASP A 140 -19.01 2.45 11.63
CA ASP A 140 -18.26 1.20 11.45
C ASP A 140 -16.94 1.43 10.70
N VAL A 141 -16.78 2.61 10.10
CA VAL A 141 -15.63 2.99 9.27
C VAL A 141 -14.78 4.03 10.01
N GLN A 142 -13.54 3.68 10.34
CA GLN A 142 -12.55 4.61 10.88
C GLN A 142 -11.61 5.12 9.80
N LEU A 143 -11.22 6.38 9.92
CA LEU A 143 -10.17 6.95 9.07
C LEU A 143 -8.82 6.43 9.55
N PHE A 144 -8.07 5.85 8.63
CA PHE A 144 -6.70 5.41 8.84
C PHE A 144 -5.86 5.83 7.63
N PRO A 145 -5.39 7.09 7.61
CA PRO A 145 -4.70 7.64 6.45
C PRO A 145 -3.43 6.86 6.08
N ASN A 146 -2.99 7.02 4.84
CA ASN A 146 -1.69 6.51 4.41
C ASN A 146 -0.58 6.99 5.36
N SER A 147 0.17 6.05 5.91
CA SER A 147 1.30 6.33 6.79
C SER A 147 2.59 6.57 6.02
N VAL A 148 3.52 7.23 6.70
CA VAL A 148 4.89 7.48 6.25
C VAL A 148 5.84 6.71 7.16
N PRO A 149 6.73 5.86 6.62
CA PRO A 149 7.72 5.18 7.42
C PRO A 149 8.66 6.15 8.16
N HIS A 150 9.10 5.78 9.36
CA HIS A 150 9.88 6.66 10.23
C HIS A 150 11.16 7.22 9.58
N ASN A 151 11.80 6.46 8.68
CA ASN A 151 13.04 6.88 8.01
C ASN A 151 12.87 8.12 7.11
N PHE A 152 11.66 8.44 6.63
CA PHE A 152 11.41 9.69 5.90
C PHE A 152 11.58 10.93 6.79
N PHE A 153 11.38 10.81 8.10
CA PHE A 153 11.56 11.91 9.04
C PHE A 153 13.02 12.08 9.50
N LEU A 154 13.88 11.06 9.28
CA LEU A 154 15.27 11.08 9.74
C LEU A 154 16.21 11.89 8.83
N SER A 155 15.79 12.19 7.61
CA SER A 155 16.62 12.88 6.62
C SER A 155 15.81 13.93 5.85
N PRO A 156 15.31 14.97 6.53
CA PRO A 156 14.55 16.02 5.86
C PRO A 156 15.45 16.79 4.87
N LYS A 157 14.86 17.26 3.78
CA LYS A 157 15.54 18.19 2.87
C LYS A 157 15.71 19.53 3.60
N THR A 158 16.96 19.94 3.83
CA THR A 158 17.27 21.19 4.55
C THR A 158 17.61 22.36 3.63
N LEU A 159 17.91 22.08 2.36
CA LEU A 159 18.26 23.08 1.35
C LEU A 159 17.33 22.94 0.15
N TYR A 160 16.65 24.03 -0.18
CA TYR A 160 15.76 24.12 -1.32
C TYR A 160 16.41 24.96 -2.42
N ALA A 161 16.33 24.49 -3.67
CA ALA A 161 16.83 25.23 -4.81
C ALA A 161 16.03 26.52 -5.00
N LYS A 162 16.71 27.62 -5.36
CA LYS A 162 16.05 28.90 -5.67
C LYS A 162 15.29 28.87 -6.99
N GLU A 163 15.69 27.97 -7.88
CA GLU A 163 15.07 27.77 -9.18
C GLU A 163 14.77 26.30 -9.38
N LEU A 164 13.65 26.01 -10.05
CA LEU A 164 13.29 24.65 -10.44
C LEU A 164 14.31 24.12 -11.45
N GLN A 165 15.04 23.06 -11.11
CA GLN A 165 15.98 22.38 -12.02
C GLN A 165 15.64 20.90 -12.19
N ARG A 166 15.12 20.25 -11.15
CA ARG A 166 14.86 18.81 -11.12
C ARG A 166 13.44 18.52 -10.64
N VAL A 167 12.68 17.79 -11.46
CA VAL A 167 11.31 17.38 -11.14
C VAL A 167 11.22 15.85 -11.15
N ALA A 168 10.66 15.28 -10.10
CA ALA A 168 10.23 13.89 -10.09
C ALA A 168 8.73 13.82 -10.36
N ILE A 169 8.32 12.87 -11.18
CA ILE A 169 6.93 12.49 -11.33
C ILE A 169 6.79 11.05 -10.87
N VAL A 170 5.94 10.78 -9.87
CA VAL A 170 5.77 9.45 -9.28
C VAL A 170 4.32 9.01 -9.46
N SER A 171 4.08 8.05 -10.35
CA SER A 171 2.76 7.44 -10.53
C SER A 171 2.84 6.18 -11.39
N ASN A 172 2.07 5.15 -11.02
CA ASN A 172 1.83 3.99 -11.89
C ASN A 172 0.73 4.26 -12.94
N HIS A 173 -0.07 5.32 -12.76
CA HIS A 173 -1.16 5.71 -13.64
C HIS A 173 -0.91 7.12 -14.16
N LEU A 174 0.03 7.24 -15.11
CA LEU A 174 0.46 8.55 -15.59
C LEU A 174 -0.48 9.07 -16.70
N PRO A 175 -1.14 10.24 -16.51
CA PRO A 175 -1.92 10.88 -17.57
C PRO A 175 -1.01 11.50 -18.65
N LYS A 176 -1.57 11.70 -19.86
CA LYS A 176 -0.80 12.16 -21.04
C LYS A 176 -0.19 13.54 -20.84
N GLU A 177 -0.89 14.40 -20.13
CA GLU A 177 -0.53 15.77 -19.79
C GLU A 177 0.80 15.83 -19.02
N LEU A 178 1.13 14.80 -18.21
CA LEU A 178 2.41 14.74 -17.51
C LEU A 178 3.58 14.34 -18.42
N TYR A 179 3.33 13.56 -19.48
CA TYR A 179 4.34 13.32 -20.52
C TYR A 179 4.59 14.59 -21.36
N GLU A 180 3.54 15.38 -21.62
CA GLU A 180 3.66 16.67 -22.30
C GLU A 180 4.42 17.68 -21.43
N LEU A 181 4.11 17.74 -20.14
CA LEU A 181 4.85 18.54 -19.17
C LEU A 181 6.33 18.19 -19.13
N LYS A 182 6.67 16.89 -19.14
CA LYS A 182 8.07 16.43 -19.21
C LYS A 182 8.77 17.00 -20.44
N LYS A 183 8.17 16.91 -21.63
CA LYS A 183 8.75 17.46 -22.87
C LYS A 183 8.94 18.97 -22.77
N LEU A 184 7.95 19.68 -22.22
CA LEU A 184 7.96 21.13 -22.05
C LEU A 184 9.05 21.62 -21.06
N LEU A 185 9.29 20.87 -19.99
CA LEU A 185 10.34 21.19 -19.03
C LEU A 185 11.73 20.85 -19.58
N GLN A 186 11.86 19.73 -20.29
CA GLN A 186 13.12 19.33 -20.93
C GLN A 186 13.55 20.33 -22.02
N SER A 187 12.63 20.96 -22.75
CA SER A 187 12.96 22.01 -23.72
C SER A 187 13.45 23.32 -23.07
N ARG A 188 13.39 23.42 -21.74
CA ARG A 188 13.91 24.52 -20.92
C ARG A 188 15.08 24.09 -20.04
N ASP A 189 15.80 23.05 -20.48
CA ASP A 189 16.98 22.48 -19.81
C ASP A 189 16.71 21.99 -18.38
N LYS A 190 15.48 21.54 -18.09
CA LYS A 190 15.10 20.97 -16.79
C LYS A 190 15.15 19.44 -16.83
N ARG A 191 15.66 18.84 -15.76
CA ARG A 191 15.66 17.38 -15.60
C ARG A 191 14.31 16.93 -15.06
N VAL A 192 13.67 16.00 -15.78
CA VAL A 192 12.40 15.39 -15.36
C VAL A 192 12.50 13.87 -15.43
N ASP A 193 12.40 13.24 -14.27
CA ASP A 193 12.41 11.79 -14.11
C ASP A 193 11.02 11.28 -13.76
N ILE A 194 10.62 10.15 -14.35
CA ILE A 194 9.31 9.52 -14.10
C ILE A 194 9.55 8.16 -13.44
N TYR A 195 8.93 7.97 -12.28
CA TYR A 195 8.90 6.73 -11.52
C TYR A 195 7.51 6.09 -11.58
N GLY A 196 7.48 4.78 -11.78
CA GLY A 196 6.26 3.98 -11.88
C GLY A 196 6.22 3.13 -13.16
N LEU A 197 5.10 2.43 -13.34
CA LEU A 197 4.88 1.49 -14.45
C LEU A 197 5.19 2.12 -15.83
N GLY A 198 5.90 1.36 -16.66
CA GLY A 198 6.34 1.80 -18.00
C GLY A 198 7.49 2.82 -18.02
N ASN A 199 8.00 3.23 -16.85
CA ASN A 199 9.13 4.15 -16.70
C ASN A 199 10.18 3.54 -15.74
N ARG A 200 10.72 4.32 -14.79
CA ARG A 200 11.65 3.80 -13.77
C ARG A 200 10.86 3.12 -12.65
N VAL A 201 11.01 1.81 -12.50
CA VAL A 201 10.33 1.04 -11.47
C VAL A 201 11.27 0.86 -10.27
N GLU A 202 11.09 1.68 -9.24
CA GLU A 202 11.91 1.71 -8.03
C GLU A 202 11.05 2.09 -6.82
N LEU A 203 11.35 1.51 -5.65
CA LEU A 203 10.66 1.84 -4.42
C LEU A 203 11.12 3.23 -3.96
N ILE A 204 10.18 4.15 -3.87
CA ILE A 204 10.48 5.54 -3.52
C ILE A 204 11.05 5.62 -2.11
N SER A 205 12.23 6.21 -1.99
CA SER A 205 12.93 6.42 -0.73
C SER A 205 13.14 7.91 -0.44
N PRO A 206 13.46 8.28 0.82
CA PRO A 206 13.81 9.65 1.18
C PRO A 206 15.02 10.17 0.40
N GLU A 207 15.99 9.31 0.07
CA GLU A 207 17.18 9.65 -0.72
C GLU A 207 16.78 10.09 -2.13
N ILE A 208 15.92 9.32 -2.78
CA ILE A 208 15.42 9.62 -4.13
C ILE A 208 14.69 10.96 -4.13
N LEU A 209 13.73 11.16 -3.22
CA LEU A 209 12.91 12.37 -3.21
C LEU A 209 13.72 13.64 -2.98
N ARG A 210 14.80 13.56 -2.17
CA ARG A 210 15.67 14.72 -1.88
C ARG A 210 16.40 15.27 -3.10
N GLU A 211 16.64 14.45 -4.12
CA GLU A 211 17.34 14.87 -5.34
C GLU A 211 16.55 15.89 -6.18
N TYR A 212 15.25 16.02 -5.92
CA TYR A 212 14.33 16.81 -6.74
C TYR A 212 13.84 18.07 -6.03
N ASP A 213 13.61 19.14 -6.80
CA ASP A 213 13.13 20.42 -6.29
C ASP A 213 11.60 20.47 -6.22
N ALA A 214 10.94 19.69 -7.07
CA ALA A 214 9.50 19.48 -7.04
C ALA A 214 9.15 18.01 -7.32
N ILE A 215 8.09 17.53 -6.68
CA ILE A 215 7.56 16.19 -6.84
C ILE A 215 6.10 16.32 -7.26
N ILE A 216 5.74 15.64 -8.36
CA ILE A 216 4.36 15.52 -8.83
C ILE A 216 3.95 14.06 -8.58
N THR A 217 2.97 13.83 -7.72
CA THR A 217 2.64 12.47 -7.28
C THR A 217 1.16 12.31 -6.93
N ILE A 218 0.72 11.06 -6.87
CA ILE A 218 -0.61 10.65 -6.39
C ILE A 218 -0.50 9.50 -5.38
N GLY A 219 -1.60 9.20 -4.70
CA GLY A 219 -1.71 8.04 -3.82
C GLY A 219 -0.76 8.09 -2.62
N LYS A 220 -0.12 6.96 -2.31
CA LYS A 220 0.67 6.78 -1.08
C LYS A 220 1.87 7.74 -0.99
N THR A 221 2.53 8.02 -2.12
CA THR A 221 3.71 8.91 -2.17
C THR A 221 3.39 10.37 -1.86
N VAL A 222 2.11 10.79 -1.87
CA VAL A 222 1.72 12.15 -1.45
C VAL A 222 2.19 12.45 -0.03
N GLN A 223 2.13 11.46 0.87
CA GLN A 223 2.55 11.64 2.26
C GLN A 223 4.08 11.63 2.42
N TYR A 224 4.82 11.15 1.42
CA TYR A 224 6.28 11.06 1.47
C TYR A 224 6.99 12.35 1.03
N ALA A 225 6.30 13.20 0.26
CA ALA A 225 6.87 14.30 -0.52
C ALA A 225 6.85 15.65 0.21
#